data_AF-A0A3D9BS48-F1
#
_entry.id   AF-A0A3D9BS48-F1
#
_cell.length_a   1.000
_cell.length_b   1.000
_cell.length_c   1.000
_cell.angle_alpha   90.00
_cell.angle_beta   90.00
_cell.angle_gamma   90.00
#
_symmetry.space_group_name_H-M   'P 1'
#
loop_
_entity.id
_entity.type
_entity.pdbx_description
1 polymer ?
#
loop_
_entity_poly.entity_id
_entity_poly.type
_entity_poly.pdbx_seq_one_letter_code
_entity_poly.pdbx_strand_id
1 'polypeptide(L)'
;MDRTTTDPLTAAREKTRLAARWLNLLAFKPAPGGPSVSPSMSHYHDMLDPETTDARRLGACLALLKPVLRAVDQERMKGEEAYANARSPDPYKAIWQTTERGAALEIIGALIAHAIETFEAEGVEF
;
A
#
# COMPACT_ATOMS: atom_id res chain seq x y z
N MET A 1 -3.21 27.44 -19.94
CA MET A 1 -3.09 26.73 -18.67
C MET A 1 -2.58 25.34 -19.01
N ASP A 2 -1.27 25.18 -18.91
CA ASP A 2 -0.56 23.97 -19.31
C ASP A 2 -0.82 22.90 -18.25
N ARG A 3 -1.67 21.90 -18.55
CA ARG A 3 -1.80 20.70 -17.71
C ARG A 3 -0.53 19.91 -17.95
N THR A 4 0.48 20.14 -17.11
CA THR A 4 1.65 19.26 -17.02
C THR A 4 1.16 17.84 -16.82
N THR A 5 1.24 17.05 -17.88
CA THR A 5 0.94 15.62 -17.81
C THR A 5 2.11 15.03 -17.05
N THR A 6 1.93 14.75 -15.76
CA THR A 6 2.97 14.15 -14.93
C THR A 6 3.39 12.84 -15.59
N ASP A 7 4.68 12.73 -15.90
CA ASP A 7 5.32 11.51 -16.39
C ASP A 7 4.85 10.27 -15.58
N PRO A 8 4.38 9.18 -16.23
CA PRO A 8 3.86 7.99 -15.55
C PRO A 8 4.81 7.44 -14.49
N LEU A 9 6.12 7.39 -14.77
CA LEU A 9 7.13 6.92 -13.82
C LEU A 9 7.23 7.85 -12.60
N THR A 10 7.18 9.16 -12.81
CA THR A 10 7.11 10.13 -11.71
C THR A 10 5.87 9.91 -10.82
N ALA A 11 4.71 9.64 -11.43
CA ALA A 11 3.50 9.31 -10.68
C ALA A 11 3.59 7.95 -9.96
N ALA A 12 4.31 6.97 -10.50
CA ALA A 12 4.55 5.67 -9.86
C ALA A 12 5.48 5.82 -8.64
N ARG A 13 6.60 6.53 -8.79
CA ARG A 13 7.54 6.85 -7.70
C ARG A 13 6.87 7.58 -6.53
N GLU A 14 5.94 8.49 -6.81
CA GLU A 14 5.22 9.17 -5.74
C GLU A 14 4.25 8.24 -4.99
N LYS A 15 3.58 7.32 -5.71
CA LYS A 15 2.75 6.28 -5.07
C LYS A 15 3.60 5.36 -4.19
N THR A 16 4.80 4.94 -4.62
CA THR A 16 5.68 4.11 -3.77
C THR A 16 6.08 4.84 -2.50
N ARG A 17 6.49 6.12 -2.61
CA ARG A 17 6.84 6.95 -1.46
C ARG A 17 5.68 7.07 -0.48
N LEU A 18 4.48 7.38 -0.99
CA LEU A 18 3.30 7.54 -0.17
C LEU A 18 2.93 6.23 0.54
N ALA A 19 2.95 5.10 -0.17
CA ALA A 19 2.70 3.78 0.41
C ALA A 19 3.68 3.48 1.56
N ALA A 20 4.98 3.67 1.35
CA ALA A 20 5.99 3.38 2.36
C ALA A 20 5.91 4.30 3.59
N ARG A 21 5.57 5.59 3.41
CA ARG A 21 5.30 6.52 4.52
C ARG A 21 4.13 6.04 5.38
N TRP A 22 3.05 5.58 4.76
CA TRP A 22 1.89 5.03 5.46
C TRP A 22 2.21 3.71 6.17
N LEU A 23 2.95 2.81 5.52
CA LEU A 23 3.37 1.54 6.14
C LEU A 23 4.21 1.78 7.39
N ASN A 24 5.13 2.75 7.36
CA ASN A 24 5.90 3.16 8.53
C ASN A 24 5.02 3.77 9.62
N LEU A 25 4.10 4.67 9.26
CA LEU A 25 3.15 5.28 10.21
C LEU A 25 2.28 4.22 10.91
N LEU A 26 1.85 3.19 10.18
CA LEU A 26 1.07 2.07 10.71
C LEU A 26 1.91 1.02 11.44
N ALA A 27 3.23 1.21 11.54
CA ALA A 27 4.19 0.23 12.05
C ALA A 27 3.99 -1.17 11.42
N PHE A 28 3.64 -1.22 10.13
CA PHE A 28 3.26 -2.44 9.43
C PHE A 28 4.37 -3.48 9.46
N LYS A 29 4.01 -4.75 9.72
CA LYS A 29 4.93 -5.89 9.76
C LYS A 29 4.61 -6.83 8.60
N PRO A 30 5.52 -7.01 7.62
CA PRO A 30 5.27 -7.90 6.48
C PRO A 30 5.14 -9.39 6.89
N ALA A 31 5.73 -9.77 8.01
CA ALA A 31 5.63 -11.11 8.57
C ALA A 31 5.26 -11.04 10.07
N PRO A 32 4.45 -11.98 10.58
CA PRO A 32 4.19 -12.09 12.01
C PRO A 32 5.49 -12.18 12.81
N GLY A 33 5.66 -11.34 13.83
CA GLY A 33 6.89 -11.28 14.63
C GLY A 33 8.11 -10.66 13.95
N GLY A 34 8.03 -10.31 12.66
CA GLY A 34 9.10 -9.65 11.92
C GLY A 34 9.26 -8.16 12.24
N PRO A 35 10.31 -7.52 11.69
CA PRO A 35 10.50 -6.08 11.81
C PRO A 35 9.37 -5.31 11.11
N SER A 36 9.01 -4.16 11.67
CA SER A 36 8.11 -3.22 11.00
C SER A 36 8.84 -2.53 9.84
N VAL A 37 8.11 -2.16 8.80
CA VAL A 37 8.59 -1.24 7.77
C VAL A 37 9.00 0.07 8.46
N SER A 38 10.27 0.43 8.33
CA SER A 38 10.89 1.54 9.04
C SER A 38 12.19 1.95 8.34
N PRO A 39 12.83 3.05 8.75
CA PRO A 39 14.16 3.44 8.26
C PRO A 39 15.28 2.39 8.47
N SER A 40 15.06 1.30 9.21
CA SER A 40 16.04 0.20 9.32
C SER A 40 15.83 -0.93 8.31
N MET A 41 14.78 -0.90 7.50
CA MET A 41 14.47 -1.91 6.49
C MET A 41 14.93 -1.45 5.09
N SER A 42 15.55 -2.35 4.32
CA SER A 42 15.97 -2.06 2.94
C SER A 42 14.82 -1.59 2.06
N HIS A 43 13.69 -2.30 2.08
CA HIS A 43 12.51 -1.96 1.29
C HIS A 43 11.92 -0.57 1.59
N TYR A 44 12.13 -0.04 2.80
CA TYR A 44 11.74 1.33 3.10
C TYR A 44 12.57 2.34 2.29
N HIS A 45 13.90 2.17 2.30
CA HIS A 45 14.79 3.01 1.49
C HIS A 45 14.54 2.83 0.01
N ASP A 46 14.36 1.59 -0.44
CA ASP A 46 14.07 1.30 -1.84
C ASP A 46 12.82 2.04 -2.34
N MET A 47 11.82 2.25 -1.48
CA MET A 47 10.58 2.96 -1.84
C MET A 47 10.66 4.49 -1.67
N LEU A 48 11.49 5.02 -0.76
CA LEU A 48 11.53 6.45 -0.43
C LEU A 48 12.69 7.24 -1.05
N ASP A 49 13.89 6.66 -1.09
CA ASP A 49 15.11 7.38 -1.46
C ASP A 49 14.99 7.92 -2.88
N PRO A 50 15.10 9.25 -3.13
CA PRO A 50 15.03 9.83 -4.47
C PRO A 50 15.99 9.23 -5.49
N GLU A 51 17.16 8.78 -5.05
CA GLU A 51 18.23 8.26 -5.91
C GLU A 51 18.09 6.76 -6.22
N THR A 52 17.11 6.09 -5.62
CA THR A 52 16.84 4.69 -5.91
C THR A 52 16.23 4.50 -7.30
N THR A 53 16.65 3.43 -7.98
CA THR A 53 16.18 3.04 -9.31
C THR A 53 14.73 2.53 -9.28
N ASP A 54 14.04 2.67 -10.41
CA ASP A 54 12.67 2.17 -10.54
C ASP A 54 12.58 0.64 -10.39
N ALA A 55 13.58 -0.09 -10.86
CA ALA A 55 13.67 -1.54 -10.66
C ALA A 55 13.63 -1.93 -9.18
N ARG A 56 14.42 -1.25 -8.32
CA ARG A 56 14.41 -1.51 -6.88
C ARG A 56 13.09 -1.12 -6.23
N ARG A 57 12.44 -0.05 -6.69
CA ARG A 57 11.09 0.32 -6.25
C ARG A 57 10.07 -0.76 -6.59
N LEU A 58 10.09 -1.24 -7.84
CA LEU A 58 9.23 -2.32 -8.30
C LEU A 58 9.43 -3.57 -7.42
N GLY A 59 10.67 -3.96 -7.19
CA GLY A 59 11.04 -5.04 -6.28
C GLY A 59 10.47 -4.93 -4.88
N ALA A 60 10.66 -3.77 -4.25
CA ALA A 60 10.12 -3.51 -2.91
C ALA A 60 8.58 -3.53 -2.89
N CYS A 61 7.93 -3.00 -3.93
CA CYS A 61 6.48 -3.04 -4.08
C CYS A 61 5.97 -4.47 -4.21
N LEU A 62 6.58 -5.29 -5.07
CA LEU A 62 6.24 -6.71 -5.24
C LEU A 62 6.41 -7.49 -3.93
N ALA A 63 7.50 -7.24 -3.20
CA ALA A 63 7.77 -7.88 -1.91
C ALA A 63 6.71 -7.53 -0.84
N LEU A 64 6.15 -6.32 -0.87
CA LEU A 64 5.23 -5.82 0.16
C LEU A 64 3.75 -6.00 -0.19
N LEU A 65 3.38 -6.11 -1.47
CA LEU A 65 1.97 -6.20 -1.87
C LEU A 65 1.25 -7.40 -1.23
N LYS A 66 1.82 -8.61 -1.36
CA LYS A 66 1.19 -9.83 -0.82
C LYS A 66 1.01 -9.78 0.72
N PRO A 67 2.02 -9.37 1.51
CA PRO A 67 1.83 -9.11 2.93
C PRO A 67 0.73 -8.10 3.25
N VAL A 68 0.65 -6.98 2.51
CA VAL A 68 -0.38 -5.94 2.71
C VAL A 68 -1.77 -6.50 2.45
N LEU A 69 -1.98 -7.21 1.33
CA LEU A 69 -3.26 -7.83 1.00
C LEU A 69 -3.69 -8.85 2.07
N ARG A 70 -2.76 -9.66 2.57
CA ARG A 70 -3.05 -10.58 3.68
C ARG A 70 -3.50 -9.84 4.96
N ALA A 71 -2.91 -8.68 5.25
CA ALA A 71 -3.30 -7.87 6.40
C ALA A 71 -4.66 -7.19 6.18
N VAL A 72 -5.00 -6.79 4.95
CA VAL A 72 -6.35 -6.33 4.59
C VAL A 72 -7.38 -7.40 4.91
N ASP A 73 -7.18 -8.65 4.47
CA ASP A 73 -8.11 -9.74 4.74
C ASP A 73 -8.29 -9.98 6.25
N GLN A 74 -7.21 -9.89 7.02
CA GLN A 74 -7.26 -10.01 8.48
C GLN A 74 -8.08 -8.90 9.14
N GLU A 75 -7.91 -7.65 8.71
CA GLU A 75 -8.68 -6.53 9.25
C GLU A 75 -10.15 -6.56 8.79
N ARG A 76 -10.43 -7.09 7.60
CA ARG A 76 -11.80 -7.30 7.13
C ARG A 76 -12.54 -8.32 7.99
N MET A 77 -11.92 -9.48 8.27
CA MET A 77 -12.51 -10.48 9.17
C MET A 77 -12.83 -9.90 10.55
N LYS A 78 -11.91 -9.11 11.13
CA LYS A 78 -12.16 -8.41 12.41
C LYS A 78 -13.30 -7.39 12.31
N GLY A 79 -13.37 -6.68 11.19
CA GLY A 79 -14.44 -5.73 10.92
C GLY A 79 -15.79 -6.42 10.87
N GLU A 80 -15.91 -7.49 10.09
CA GLU A 80 -17.13 -8.29 9.97
C GLU A 80 -17.64 -8.79 11.34
N GLU A 81 -16.76 -9.33 12.17
CA GLU A 81 -17.09 -9.75 13.55
C GLU A 81 -17.65 -8.59 14.41
N ALA A 82 -17.07 -7.39 14.28
CA ALA A 82 -17.52 -6.22 15.01
C ALA A 82 -18.84 -5.64 14.45
N TYR A 83 -19.02 -5.67 13.13
CA TYR A 83 -20.18 -5.08 12.44
C TYR A 83 -21.42 -5.97 12.46
N ALA A 84 -21.26 -7.31 12.47
CA ALA A 84 -22.37 -8.26 12.55
C ALA A 84 -23.30 -8.03 13.76
N ASN A 85 -22.81 -7.35 14.80
CA ASN A 85 -23.48 -7.21 16.08
C ASN A 85 -24.06 -5.81 16.36
N ALA A 86 -23.79 -4.78 15.53
CA ALA A 86 -23.83 -3.40 16.03
C ALA A 86 -24.65 -2.35 15.26
N ARG A 87 -25.09 -2.55 14.01
CA ARG A 87 -25.68 -1.44 13.22
C ARG A 87 -26.84 -1.83 12.31
N SER A 88 -27.77 -0.89 12.15
CA SER A 88 -28.73 -0.90 11.05
C SER A 88 -27.98 -0.94 9.71
N PRO A 89 -28.47 -1.71 8.72
CA PRO A 89 -27.82 -1.81 7.42
C PRO A 89 -27.68 -0.43 6.78
N ASP A 90 -26.47 -0.09 6.34
CA ASP A 90 -26.27 1.09 5.50
C ASP A 90 -26.93 0.85 4.13
N PRO A 91 -27.96 1.63 3.75
CA PRO A 91 -28.67 1.43 2.50
C PRO A 91 -27.77 1.64 1.27
N TYR A 92 -26.65 2.37 1.41
CA TYR A 92 -25.72 2.65 0.32
C TYR A 92 -24.53 1.69 0.26
N LYS A 93 -24.37 0.80 1.25
CA LYS A 93 -23.19 -0.08 1.40
C LYS A 93 -21.85 0.67 1.31
N ALA A 94 -21.86 1.95 1.66
CA ALA A 94 -20.71 2.85 1.64
C ALA A 94 -19.92 2.80 2.96
N ILE A 95 -20.51 2.31 4.05
CA ILE A 95 -19.79 2.07 5.30
C ILE A 95 -18.74 0.97 5.10
N TRP A 96 -17.50 1.31 5.45
CA TRP A 96 -16.41 0.34 5.50
C TRP A 96 -16.73 -0.81 6.46
N GLN A 97 -16.73 -2.02 5.92
CA GLN A 97 -16.94 -3.27 6.66
C GLN A 97 -15.63 -3.84 7.21
N THR A 98 -14.66 -2.98 7.46
CA THR A 98 -13.32 -3.29 7.98
C THR A 98 -12.99 -2.36 9.14
N THR A 99 -11.91 -2.63 9.86
CA THR A 99 -11.36 -1.68 10.84
C THR A 99 -10.77 -0.45 10.13
N GLU A 100 -10.56 0.65 10.87
CA GLU A 100 -9.85 1.85 10.37
C GLU A 100 -8.47 1.50 9.80
N ARG A 101 -7.75 0.58 10.49
CA ARG A 101 -6.46 0.08 10.02
C ARG A 101 -6.59 -0.67 8.69
N GLY A 102 -7.62 -1.49 8.53
CA GLY A 102 -7.87 -2.22 7.29
C GLY A 102 -8.19 -1.28 6.12
N ALA A 103 -8.99 -0.23 6.35
CA ALA A 103 -9.27 0.76 5.32
C ALA A 103 -8.00 1.51 4.86
N ALA A 104 -7.11 1.85 5.81
CA ALA A 104 -5.81 2.42 5.45
C ALA A 104 -4.95 1.43 4.63
N LEU A 105 -4.95 0.14 5.01
CA LEU A 105 -4.22 -0.91 4.27
C LEU A 105 -4.79 -1.15 2.87
N GLU A 106 -6.09 -1.00 2.65
CA GLU A 106 -6.70 -1.09 1.31
C GLU A 106 -6.18 0.02 0.39
N ILE A 107 -6.13 1.27 0.88
CA ILE A 107 -5.56 2.39 0.13
C ILE A 107 -4.07 2.17 -0.16
N ILE A 108 -3.31 1.69 0.82
CA ILE A 108 -1.88 1.37 0.63
C ILE A 108 -1.70 0.27 -0.42
N GLY A 109 -2.51 -0.79 -0.36
CA GLY A 109 -2.51 -1.87 -1.34
C GLY A 109 -2.77 -1.36 -2.75
N ALA A 110 -3.75 -0.45 -2.92
CA ALA A 110 -4.04 0.18 -4.19
C ALA A 110 -2.89 1.06 -4.71
N LEU A 111 -2.22 1.82 -3.83
CA LEU A 111 -1.04 2.60 -4.20
C LEU A 111 0.09 1.72 -4.72
N ILE A 112 0.36 0.60 -4.02
CA ILE A 112 1.41 -0.36 -4.39
C ILE A 112 1.05 -1.05 -5.72
N ALA A 113 -0.18 -1.55 -5.86
CA ALA A 113 -0.64 -2.21 -7.08
C ALA A 113 -0.52 -1.29 -8.30
N HIS A 114 -1.02 -0.05 -8.19
CA HIS A 114 -0.90 0.92 -9.28
C HIS A 114 0.54 1.29 -9.62
N ALA A 115 1.43 1.37 -8.62
CA ALA A 115 2.84 1.61 -8.89
C ALA A 115 3.47 0.45 -9.67
N ILE A 116 3.18 -0.80 -9.28
CA ILE A 116 3.63 -2.01 -9.98
C ILE A 116 3.13 -2.00 -11.43
N GLU A 117 1.82 -1.85 -11.64
CA GLU A 117 1.21 -1.80 -12.97
C GLU A 117 1.87 -0.74 -13.86
N THR A 118 2.17 0.43 -13.30
CA THR A 118 2.81 1.52 -14.05
C THR A 118 4.26 1.19 -14.39
N PHE A 119 5.05 0.67 -13.44
CA PHE A 119 6.44 0.28 -13.72
C PHE A 119 6.53 -0.82 -14.77
N GLU A 120 5.66 -1.83 -14.70
CA GLU A 120 5.59 -2.91 -15.68
C GLU A 120 5.19 -2.39 -17.07
N ALA A 121 4.21 -1.49 -17.14
CA ALA A 121 3.76 -0.89 -18.41
C ALA A 121 4.85 -0.04 -19.08
N GLU A 122 5.70 0.62 -18.28
CA GLU A 122 6.84 1.42 -18.75
C GLU A 122 8.11 0.58 -19.00
N GLY A 123 8.03 -0.76 -18.88
CA GLY A 123 9.13 -1.67 -19.21
C GLY A 123 10.24 -1.74 -18.16
N VAL A 124 9.96 -1.42 -16.91
CA VAL A 124 10.91 -1.60 -15.80
C VAL A 124 11.01 -3.07 -15.46
N GLU A 125 12.21 -3.64 -15.59
CA GLU A 125 12.52 -5.02 -15.20
C GLU A 125 13.10 -5.08 -13.78
N PHE A 126 12.72 -6.09 -12.99
CA PHE A 126 13.16 -6.33 -11.61
C PHE A 126 14.02 -7.59 -11.46
#